data_AF-A0A814YJ24-F1
#
_entry.id   AF-A0A814YJ24-F1
#
_cell.length_a   1.000
_cell.length_b   1.000
_cell.length_c   1.000
_cell.angle_alpha   90.00
_cell.angle_beta   90.00
_cell.angle_gamma   90.00
#
_symmetry.space_group_name_H-M   'P 1'
#
loop_
_entity.id
_entity.type
_entity.pdbx_description
1 polymer ?
#
loop_
_entity_poly.entity_id
_entity_poly.type
_entity_poly.pdbx_seq_one_letter_code
_entity_poly.pdbx_strand_id
1 'polypeptide(L)'
;MDKIKERRRQENLIVNHFDNNKREKLLDTLPRLFSLTIIHNDIVENFNNLCRQIFCLPMLKYCKLSLEGSLTFEPLLISTNKGSSIEHLVITNTFHLDQLNALLSYVPHLRRFSLHDLHRSRNQETQTCSIKLNNLTHMDLKTTITFDELELTMIKNFFHEVQVLYISTNSDIAYLDANRWKRLILSYIPQLRIFDFQHRNMIENSNNNNYDNMINRFYSSFWYEHKWFFVHHFYKEQNVNEIIFYSINPYRRKEYTLYEQLNTNIPSYLHKNDVNSVDHVNIHGEKATKNCLSYFSKAMKLTLSHSFAESRIWLGLILNHIVPLKQLTTLIIDCGDFRFEQLINVLRFTPNIHTLTLNCQSITQTDSKLIQQGEPFRLTSNANRIINVTIKENYSSESIKLLVVLCPRIQHLTIDTYSLDLESIMRFILSETKTSIRDLCSICTKNTAILMDEILKRLIDSEELFPNYLIDLVATDLYIWW
;
A
#
# COMPACT_ATOMS: atom_id res chain seq x y z
N MET A 1 -8.39 32.96 14.59
CA MET A 1 -8.05 32.59 15.99
C MET A 1 -9.28 31.88 16.49
N ASP A 2 -9.46 30.62 16.09
CA ASP A 2 -10.76 29.97 16.19
C ASP A 2 -10.62 28.56 16.76
N LYS A 3 -11.32 28.39 17.89
CA LYS A 3 -11.61 27.15 18.63
C LYS A 3 -10.44 26.49 19.39
N ILE A 4 -9.86 27.22 20.35
CA ILE A 4 -9.38 26.61 21.62
C ILE A 4 -10.55 26.66 22.61
N LYS A 5 -11.50 25.72 22.49
CA LYS A 5 -12.63 25.61 23.41
C LYS A 5 -12.84 24.16 23.84
N GLU A 6 -11.84 23.58 24.53
CA GLU A 6 -11.99 22.44 25.45
C GLU A 6 -10.69 22.17 26.25
N ARG A 7 -10.39 23.07 27.18
CA ARG A 7 -9.10 23.14 27.90
C ARG A 7 -8.95 22.17 29.09
N ARG A 8 -9.62 20.99 29.11
CA ARG A 8 -9.55 20.08 30.28
C ARG A 8 -9.33 18.58 30.04
N ARG A 9 -9.20 18.07 28.80
CA ARG A 9 -8.95 16.63 28.55
C ARG A 9 -8.18 16.29 27.26
N GLN A 10 -7.20 17.11 26.84
CA GLN A 10 -6.39 16.77 25.66
C GLN A 10 -5.27 15.79 26.03
N GLU A 11 -5.61 14.50 26.09
CA GLU A 11 -4.63 13.40 26.18
C GLU A 11 -3.94 13.17 24.83
N ASN A 12 -4.61 13.52 23.73
CA ASN A 12 -4.11 13.34 22.36
C ASN A 12 -4.16 14.67 21.61
N LEU A 13 -3.06 15.03 20.93
CA LEU A 13 -2.97 16.21 20.08
C LEU A 13 -2.46 15.82 18.68
N ILE A 14 -3.21 16.20 17.65
CA ILE A 14 -2.78 16.12 16.25
C ILE A 14 -2.67 17.56 15.77
N VAL A 15 -1.50 17.94 15.25
CA VAL A 15 -1.30 19.27 14.67
C VAL A 15 -0.91 19.15 13.22
N ASN A 16 -1.78 19.69 12.36
CA ASN A 16 -1.57 19.84 10.93
C ASN A 16 -1.22 21.31 10.69
N HIS A 17 -0.05 21.57 10.10
CA HIS A 17 0.43 22.93 9.78
C HIS A 17 0.69 23.81 11.03
N PHE A 18 1.96 23.99 11.39
CA PHE A 18 2.37 24.61 12.65
C PHE A 18 3.04 25.97 12.38
N ASP A 19 2.34 27.07 12.66
CA ASP A 19 2.98 28.40 12.65
C ASP A 19 4.09 28.45 13.72
N ASN A 20 5.35 28.55 13.29
CA ASN A 20 6.54 28.49 14.15
C ASN A 20 6.47 29.48 15.33
N ASN A 21 5.83 30.64 15.15
CA ASN A 21 5.74 31.68 16.20
C ASN A 21 4.68 31.39 17.28
N LYS A 22 3.73 30.50 17.02
CA LYS A 22 2.71 30.07 18.00
C LYS A 22 3.09 28.75 18.71
N ARG A 23 4.21 28.14 18.31
CA ARG A 23 4.67 26.80 18.68
C ARG A 23 5.09 26.67 20.15
N GLU A 24 5.92 27.59 20.62
CA GLU A 24 6.58 27.49 21.93
C GLU A 24 5.57 27.61 23.07
N LYS A 25 4.57 28.50 22.93
CA LYS A 25 3.55 28.72 23.97
C LYS A 25 2.53 27.58 24.09
N LEU A 26 2.35 26.74 23.07
CA LEU A 26 1.31 25.72 23.09
C LEU A 26 1.74 24.49 23.90
N LEU A 27 2.95 23.97 23.64
CA LEU A 27 3.45 22.74 24.28
C LEU A 27 3.67 22.95 25.78
N ASP A 28 4.12 24.13 26.19
CA ASP A 28 4.29 24.50 27.61
C ASP A 28 2.97 24.46 28.41
N THR A 29 1.83 24.57 27.73
CA THR A 29 0.51 24.58 28.38
C THR A 29 -0.16 23.21 28.51
N LEU A 30 0.51 22.13 28.08
CA LEU A 30 -0.09 20.79 27.98
C LEU A 30 0.69 19.72 28.78
N PRO A 31 0.82 19.84 30.12
CA PRO A 31 1.62 18.94 30.95
C PRO A 31 1.07 17.50 31.06
N ARG A 32 -0.17 17.26 30.60
CA ARG A 32 -0.85 15.95 30.62
C ARG A 32 -0.94 15.31 29.24
N LEU A 33 -0.26 15.86 28.24
CA LEU A 33 -0.30 15.31 26.89
C LEU A 33 0.32 13.90 26.88
N PHE A 34 -0.45 12.92 26.41
CA PHE A 34 -0.05 11.51 26.38
C PHE A 34 0.38 11.06 24.97
N SER A 35 -0.26 11.61 23.93
CA SER A 35 0.04 11.33 22.54
C SER A 35 0.15 12.62 21.73
N LEU A 36 1.19 12.71 20.90
CA LEU A 36 1.43 13.83 19.99
C LEU A 36 1.72 13.33 18.58
N THR A 37 1.01 13.88 17.60
CA THR A 37 1.30 13.71 16.18
C THR A 37 1.47 15.07 15.54
N ILE A 38 2.63 15.31 14.95
CA ILE A 38 2.93 16.54 14.19
C ILE A 38 3.09 16.16 12.72
N ILE A 39 2.29 16.80 11.87
CA ILE A 39 2.37 16.67 10.42
C ILE A 39 2.61 18.08 9.85
N HIS A 40 3.78 18.27 9.26
CA HIS A 40 4.19 19.55 8.68
C HIS A 40 4.78 19.36 7.29
N ASN A 41 4.25 20.10 6.33
CA ASN A 41 4.67 20.05 4.92
C ASN A 41 5.70 21.15 4.59
N ASP A 42 6.40 21.68 5.59
CA ASP A 42 7.42 22.72 5.38
C ASP A 42 8.68 22.35 6.15
N ILE A 43 9.81 22.89 5.70
CA ILE A 43 11.11 22.72 6.35
C ILE A 43 11.07 23.38 7.73
N VAL A 44 11.32 22.59 8.78
CA VAL A 44 11.44 23.11 10.13
C VAL A 44 12.86 23.65 10.35
N GLU A 45 13.02 24.97 10.32
CA GLU A 45 14.32 25.66 10.51
C GLU A 45 15.02 25.28 11.83
N ASN A 46 14.28 24.83 12.85
CA ASN A 46 14.84 24.49 14.15
C ASN A 46 14.23 23.22 14.76
N PHE A 47 14.58 22.08 14.16
CA PHE A 47 14.16 20.74 14.60
C PHE A 47 14.67 20.39 16.01
N ASN A 48 15.90 20.78 16.33
CA ASN A 48 16.50 20.56 17.65
C ASN A 48 15.67 21.15 18.78
N ASN A 49 15.23 22.42 18.64
CA ASN A 49 14.37 23.06 19.64
C ASN A 49 12.99 22.40 19.74
N LEU A 50 12.44 21.94 18.62
CA LEU A 50 11.18 21.19 18.62
C LEU A 50 11.30 19.90 19.43
N CYS A 51 12.32 19.09 19.15
CA CYS A 51 12.57 17.86 19.89
C CYS A 51 12.81 18.12 21.38
N ARG A 52 13.55 19.18 21.74
CA ARG A 52 13.72 19.58 23.14
C ARG A 52 12.39 19.81 23.84
N GLN A 53 11.50 20.59 23.24
CA GLN A 53 10.20 20.90 23.84
C GLN A 53 9.35 19.64 23.99
N ILE A 54 9.30 18.80 22.96
CA ILE A 54 8.50 17.58 22.95
C ILE A 54 9.02 16.56 23.97
N PHE A 55 10.34 16.33 24.00
CA PHE A 55 10.93 15.29 24.85
C PHE A 55 10.89 15.65 26.34
N CYS A 56 10.78 16.94 26.68
CA CYS A 56 10.55 17.43 28.03
C CYS A 56 9.11 17.25 28.54
N LEU A 57 8.15 16.85 27.68
CA LEU A 57 6.77 16.63 28.11
C LEU A 57 6.67 15.39 29.03
N PRO A 58 6.24 15.55 30.30
CA PRO A 58 6.46 14.53 31.33
C PRO A 58 5.55 13.30 31.21
N MET A 59 4.42 13.42 30.51
CA MET A 59 3.41 12.36 30.36
C MET A 59 3.34 11.79 28.94
N LEU A 60 4.17 12.30 28.03
CA LEU A 60 4.12 11.93 26.61
C LEU A 60 4.66 10.51 26.43
N LYS A 61 3.79 9.59 26.01
CA LYS A 61 4.13 8.18 25.75
C LYS A 61 4.24 7.88 24.26
N TYR A 62 3.44 8.53 23.43
CA TYR A 62 3.45 8.37 21.98
C TYR A 62 3.81 9.68 21.28
N CYS A 63 4.77 9.62 20.36
CA CYS A 63 5.18 10.74 19.53
C CYS A 63 5.35 10.31 18.07
N LYS A 64 4.69 11.01 17.15
CA LYS A 64 4.90 10.87 15.71
C LYS A 64 5.30 12.22 15.10
N LEU A 65 6.42 12.22 14.38
CA LEU A 65 6.96 13.36 13.67
C LEU A 65 6.99 13.07 12.17
N SER A 66 6.23 13.85 11.41
CA SER A 66 6.19 13.82 9.96
C SER A 66 6.41 15.23 9.43
N LEU A 67 7.67 15.58 9.21
CA LEU A 67 8.11 16.89 8.71
C LEU A 67 8.67 16.74 7.29
N GLU A 68 8.83 17.83 6.56
CA GLU A 68 9.50 17.82 5.24
C GLU A 68 10.98 18.23 5.36
N GLY A 69 11.87 17.59 4.60
CA GLY A 69 13.30 17.90 4.53
C GLY A 69 14.23 16.95 5.31
N SER A 70 15.54 17.07 5.02
CA SER A 70 16.61 16.40 5.78
C SER A 70 16.83 17.12 7.10
N LEU A 71 16.77 16.36 8.19
CA LEU A 71 16.92 16.92 9.54
C LEU A 71 18.38 16.84 9.97
N THR A 72 18.90 17.96 10.46
CA THR A 72 20.17 17.98 11.20
C THR A 72 19.87 17.97 12.70
N PHE A 73 20.10 16.83 13.33
CA PHE A 73 20.00 16.69 14.78
C PHE A 73 21.39 16.80 15.40
N GLU A 74 21.61 17.85 16.18
CA GLU A 74 22.87 18.01 16.93
C GLU A 74 22.69 17.48 18.35
N PRO A 75 23.71 16.85 18.95
CA PRO A 75 23.66 16.44 20.35
C PRO A 75 23.32 17.64 21.23
N LEU A 76 22.18 17.55 21.90
CA LEU A 76 21.71 18.63 22.77
C LEU A 76 22.41 18.48 24.13
N LEU A 77 23.08 19.53 24.61
CA LEU A 77 23.51 19.62 26.00
C LEU A 77 22.28 19.69 26.92
N ILE A 78 21.61 18.57 27.18
CA ILE A 78 20.52 18.53 28.15
C ILE A 78 21.14 18.42 29.54
N SER A 79 21.12 19.53 30.26
CA SER A 79 21.61 19.69 31.64
C SER A 79 20.70 19.04 32.69
N THR A 80 19.65 18.32 32.28
CA THR A 80 18.72 17.67 33.21
C THR A 80 18.69 16.17 32.96
N ASN A 81 19.11 15.39 33.97
CA ASN A 81 19.15 13.92 34.00
C ASN A 81 17.76 13.24 33.89
N LYS A 82 16.76 13.87 33.26
CA LYS A 82 15.42 13.30 33.09
C LYS A 82 15.24 12.95 31.61
N GLY A 83 15.46 11.66 31.29
CA GLY A 83 15.10 11.12 29.99
C GLY A 83 13.60 11.28 29.72
N SER A 84 13.22 11.34 28.45
CA SER A 84 11.83 11.49 28.04
C SER A 84 10.97 10.29 28.48
N SER A 85 9.70 10.54 28.76
CA SER A 85 8.72 9.50 29.09
C SER A 85 8.26 8.67 27.88
N ILE A 86 8.67 9.04 26.66
CA ILE A 86 8.23 8.45 25.40
C ILE A 86 8.56 6.95 25.36
N GLU A 87 7.55 6.15 25.04
CA GLU A 87 7.64 4.71 24.84
C GLU A 87 7.47 4.33 23.36
N HIS A 88 6.83 5.19 22.57
CA HIS A 88 6.56 4.98 21.15
C HIS A 88 6.97 6.21 20.35
N LEU A 89 7.96 6.05 19.46
CA LEU A 89 8.46 7.13 18.60
C LEU A 89 8.39 6.71 17.13
N VAL A 90 7.77 7.55 16.30
CA VAL A 90 7.68 7.38 14.85
C VAL A 90 8.25 8.62 14.18
N ILE A 91 9.26 8.45 13.33
CA ILE A 91 9.87 9.51 12.54
C ILE A 91 9.77 9.13 11.08
N THR A 92 9.04 9.92 10.30
CA THR A 92 8.89 9.67 8.86
C THR A 92 9.85 10.48 7.99
N ASN A 93 10.69 11.30 8.62
CA ASN A 93 11.69 12.15 7.99
C ASN A 93 12.95 11.40 7.55
N THR A 94 13.64 12.01 6.59
CA THR A 94 15.03 11.69 6.27
C THR A 94 15.92 11.99 7.49
N PHE A 95 16.61 10.96 7.97
CA PHE A 95 17.47 10.99 9.15
C PHE A 95 18.83 10.38 8.83
N HIS A 96 19.91 10.93 9.38
CA HIS A 96 21.26 10.40 9.16
C HIS A 96 21.71 9.51 10.32
N LEU A 97 22.48 8.46 9.99
CA LEU A 97 22.92 7.44 10.95
C LEU A 97 23.75 7.98 12.12
N ASP A 98 24.59 8.98 11.86
CA ASP A 98 25.43 9.64 12.88
C ASP A 98 24.62 10.35 13.97
N GLN A 99 23.38 10.73 13.67
CA GLN A 99 22.50 11.44 14.58
C GLN A 99 21.68 10.50 15.48
N LEU A 100 21.62 9.21 15.13
CA LEU A 100 20.71 8.26 15.77
C LEU A 100 21.03 8.07 17.26
N ASN A 101 22.30 7.99 17.61
CA ASN A 101 22.74 7.85 19.00
C ASN A 101 22.29 9.04 19.85
N ALA A 102 22.44 10.26 19.33
CA ALA A 102 22.03 11.46 20.03
C ALA A 102 20.51 11.46 20.26
N LEU A 103 19.71 11.13 19.25
CA LEU A 103 18.27 11.03 19.37
C LEU A 103 17.84 10.00 20.44
N LEU A 104 18.38 8.78 20.35
CA LEU A 104 18.01 7.67 21.23
C LEU A 104 18.42 7.90 22.69
N SER A 105 19.44 8.73 22.92
CA SER A 105 19.85 9.14 24.28
C SER A 105 18.74 9.84 25.07
N TYR A 106 17.82 10.53 24.37
CA TYR A 106 16.72 11.25 24.99
C TYR A 106 15.50 10.39 25.30
N VAL A 107 15.41 9.20 24.71
CA VAL A 107 14.24 8.31 24.82
C VAL A 107 14.65 6.95 25.41
N PRO A 108 15.22 6.88 26.62
CA PRO A 108 15.75 5.63 27.18
C PRO A 108 14.65 4.60 27.50
N HIS A 109 13.38 5.01 27.59
CA HIS A 109 12.24 4.15 27.88
C HIS A 109 11.53 3.62 26.63
N LEU A 110 12.14 3.80 25.45
CA LEU A 110 11.53 3.43 24.18
C LEU A 110 11.24 1.93 24.09
N ARG A 111 10.00 1.61 23.71
CA ARG A 111 9.51 0.25 23.47
C ARG A 111 9.28 -0.03 21.99
N ARG A 112 8.85 1.00 21.25
CA ARG A 112 8.62 0.94 19.81
C ARG A 112 9.29 2.11 19.12
N PHE A 113 10.10 1.82 18.12
CA PHE A 113 10.74 2.81 17.28
C PHE A 113 10.45 2.52 15.81
N SER A 114 9.98 3.53 15.08
CA SER A 114 9.78 3.47 13.63
C SER A 114 10.49 4.64 12.96
N LEU A 115 11.32 4.34 11.96
CA LEU A 115 12.11 5.29 11.20
C LEU A 115 12.00 4.99 9.70
N HIS A 116 11.38 5.89 8.94
CA HIS A 116 11.02 5.59 7.55
C HIS A 116 12.09 5.94 6.50
N ASP A 117 13.14 6.67 6.86
CA ASP A 117 14.15 7.08 5.88
C ASP A 117 15.52 7.34 6.51
N LEU A 118 16.24 6.26 6.86
CA LEU A 118 17.59 6.33 7.43
C LEU A 118 18.67 6.26 6.35
N HIS A 119 19.49 7.31 6.25
CA HIS A 119 20.59 7.42 5.30
C HIS A 119 21.96 7.33 5.96
N ARG A 120 22.93 6.94 5.13
CA ARG A 120 24.35 6.95 5.49
C ARG A 120 24.79 8.37 5.88
N SER A 121 25.67 8.47 6.89
CA SER A 121 26.33 9.75 7.20
C SER A 121 27.37 10.07 6.12
N ARG A 122 27.57 11.37 5.85
CA ARG A 122 28.65 11.84 4.98
C ARG A 122 30.02 11.79 5.67
N ASN A 123 30.05 11.69 7.01
CA ASN A 123 31.26 11.74 7.82
C ASN A 123 31.57 10.36 8.43
N GLN A 124 32.79 9.87 8.22
CA GLN A 124 33.15 8.43 8.27
C GLN A 124 33.48 7.83 9.65
N GLU A 125 33.18 8.49 10.78
CA GLU A 125 33.50 7.92 12.09
C GLU A 125 32.26 7.34 12.76
N THR A 126 32.07 6.02 12.64
CA THR A 126 31.08 5.27 13.42
C THR A 126 31.44 5.33 14.90
N GLN A 127 30.84 6.27 15.63
CA GLN A 127 30.97 6.34 17.07
C GLN A 127 30.30 5.12 17.71
N THR A 128 31.02 4.43 18.57
CA THR A 128 30.48 3.35 19.39
C THR A 128 29.47 3.92 20.39
N CYS A 129 28.30 3.29 20.47
CA CYS A 129 27.21 3.78 21.31
C CYS A 129 27.30 3.19 22.73
N SER A 130 27.13 4.03 23.75
CA SER A 130 27.06 3.61 25.15
C SER A 130 25.62 3.42 25.66
N ILE A 131 24.62 3.77 24.86
CA ILE A 131 23.21 3.80 25.27
C ILE A 131 22.61 2.39 25.15
N LYS A 132 21.96 1.94 26.23
CA LYS A 132 21.23 0.67 26.23
C LYS A 132 19.72 0.92 26.23
N LEU A 133 19.04 0.46 25.17
CA LEU A 133 17.59 0.52 25.05
C LEU A 133 16.94 -0.79 25.53
N ASN A 134 17.01 -1.04 26.83
CA ASN A 134 16.60 -2.31 27.45
C ASN A 134 15.11 -2.67 27.30
N ASN A 135 14.28 -1.74 26.81
CA ASN A 135 12.84 -1.97 26.64
C ASN A 135 12.40 -2.02 25.18
N LEU A 136 13.33 -1.85 24.23
CA LEU A 136 13.01 -1.78 22.81
C LEU A 136 12.61 -3.17 22.31
N THR A 137 11.32 -3.35 22.05
CA THR A 137 10.74 -4.63 21.63
C THR A 137 10.29 -4.61 20.17
N HIS A 138 9.99 -3.44 19.62
CA HIS A 138 9.55 -3.29 18.22
C HIS A 138 10.42 -2.27 17.50
N MET A 139 10.93 -2.67 16.35
CA MET A 139 11.71 -1.85 15.46
C MET A 139 11.11 -1.90 14.06
N ASP A 140 10.91 -0.75 13.45
CA ASP A 140 10.49 -0.60 12.07
C ASP A 140 11.44 0.38 11.38
N LEU A 141 12.14 -0.11 10.36
CA LEU A 141 13.25 0.61 9.76
C LEU A 141 13.15 0.55 8.24
N LYS A 142 13.06 1.71 7.61
CA LYS A 142 13.31 1.86 6.18
C LYS A 142 14.61 2.64 5.97
N THR A 143 15.58 2.02 5.29
CA THR A 143 16.96 2.50 5.29
C THR A 143 17.71 2.22 3.99
N THR A 144 18.66 3.11 3.68
CA THR A 144 19.62 3.01 2.57
C THR A 144 21.05 2.73 3.04
N ILE A 145 21.27 2.49 4.35
CA ILE A 145 22.58 2.18 4.92
C ILE A 145 23.05 0.78 4.51
N THR A 146 24.36 0.56 4.49
CA THR A 146 24.91 -0.76 4.18
C THR A 146 24.61 -1.76 5.29
N PHE A 147 24.66 -3.05 4.97
CA PHE A 147 24.45 -4.11 5.94
C PHE A 147 25.50 -4.06 7.06
N ASP A 148 26.73 -3.73 6.73
CA ASP A 148 27.83 -3.58 7.70
C ASP A 148 27.51 -2.47 8.72
N GLU A 149 26.99 -1.35 8.24
CA GLU A 149 26.57 -0.24 9.08
C GLU A 149 25.39 -0.64 9.98
N LEU A 150 24.37 -1.30 9.43
CA LEU A 150 23.24 -1.81 10.22
C LEU A 150 23.71 -2.78 11.31
N GLU A 151 24.57 -3.73 10.96
CA GLU A 151 25.10 -4.73 11.88
C GLU A 151 25.86 -4.08 13.03
N LEU A 152 26.81 -3.19 12.73
CA LEU A 152 27.71 -2.60 13.71
C LEU A 152 27.03 -1.52 14.57
N THR A 153 26.21 -0.68 13.96
CA THR A 153 25.66 0.50 14.64
C THR A 153 24.32 0.23 15.32
N MET A 154 23.48 -0.64 14.75
CA MET A 154 22.12 -0.85 15.25
C MET A 154 21.93 -2.21 15.90
N ILE A 155 22.16 -3.31 15.15
CA ILE A 155 21.83 -4.66 15.62
C ILE A 155 22.60 -4.99 16.90
N LYS A 156 23.92 -4.80 16.88
CA LYS A 156 24.79 -5.12 18.03
C LYS A 156 24.54 -4.25 19.25
N ASN A 157 24.00 -3.04 19.08
CA ASN A 157 23.86 -2.07 20.17
C ASN A 157 22.44 -2.02 20.75
N PHE A 158 21.40 -2.20 19.94
CA PHE A 158 20.02 -1.87 20.33
C PHE A 158 19.03 -3.04 20.24
N PHE A 159 19.34 -4.12 19.51
CA PHE A 159 18.30 -5.10 19.13
C PHE A 159 18.17 -6.32 20.06
N HIS A 160 18.89 -6.34 21.19
CA HIS A 160 18.88 -7.49 22.11
C HIS A 160 17.47 -7.93 22.56
N GLU A 161 16.60 -6.96 22.86
CA GLU A 161 15.24 -7.19 23.35
C GLU A 161 14.17 -7.14 22.23
N VAL A 162 14.58 -6.94 20.98
CA VAL A 162 13.67 -6.78 19.85
C VAL A 162 12.97 -8.10 19.55
N GLN A 163 11.63 -8.07 19.59
CA GLN A 163 10.75 -9.19 19.28
C GLN A 163 10.12 -9.04 17.90
N VAL A 164 9.97 -7.80 17.42
CA VAL A 164 9.35 -7.47 16.14
C VAL A 164 10.29 -6.56 15.36
N LEU A 165 10.71 -7.02 14.19
CA LEU A 165 11.62 -6.29 13.31
C LEU A 165 11.02 -6.20 11.91
N TYR A 166 10.71 -4.98 11.49
CA TYR A 166 10.38 -4.63 10.10
C TYR A 166 11.59 -3.91 9.49
N ILE A 167 12.10 -4.39 8.37
CA ILE A 167 13.21 -3.76 7.65
C ILE A 167 12.83 -3.62 6.18
N SER A 168 12.95 -2.41 5.64
CA SER A 168 12.85 -2.12 4.21
C SER A 168 14.14 -1.45 3.75
N THR A 169 14.79 -1.98 2.72
CA THR A 169 16.07 -1.45 2.24
C THR A 169 16.24 -1.54 0.73
N ASN A 170 17.24 -0.84 0.19
CA ASN A 170 17.60 -0.88 -1.22
C ASN A 170 19.10 -1.04 -1.46
N SER A 171 19.43 -1.51 -2.67
CA SER A 171 20.75 -1.47 -3.33
C SER A 171 21.85 -2.39 -2.76
N ASP A 172 22.00 -2.55 -1.44
CA ASP A 172 23.09 -3.36 -0.88
C ASP A 172 22.77 -4.86 -0.89
N ILE A 173 23.44 -5.60 -1.77
CA ILE A 173 23.29 -7.06 -1.93
C ILE A 173 23.66 -7.85 -0.67
N ALA A 174 24.45 -7.29 0.25
CA ALA A 174 24.84 -7.98 1.48
C ALA A 174 23.64 -8.31 2.37
N TYR A 175 22.51 -7.59 2.22
CA TYR A 175 21.25 -7.90 2.89
C TYR A 175 20.63 -9.24 2.46
N LEU A 176 21.04 -9.79 1.33
CA LEU A 176 20.61 -11.11 0.85
C LEU A 176 21.49 -12.26 1.37
N ASP A 177 22.45 -12.00 2.25
CA ASP A 177 23.20 -13.07 2.91
C ASP A 177 22.39 -13.67 4.09
N ALA A 178 21.62 -14.70 3.77
CA ALA A 178 20.83 -15.43 4.75
C ALA A 178 21.65 -16.02 5.91
N ASN A 179 22.90 -16.43 5.67
CA ASN A 179 23.74 -16.99 6.74
C ASN A 179 24.23 -15.90 7.69
N ARG A 180 24.51 -14.71 7.15
CA ARG A 180 24.86 -13.55 7.96
C ARG A 180 23.70 -13.11 8.84
N TRP A 181 22.50 -12.99 8.28
CA TRP A 181 21.30 -12.74 9.09
C TRP A 181 21.08 -13.79 10.16
N LYS A 182 21.14 -15.08 9.82
CA LYS A 182 20.97 -16.18 10.79
C LYS A 182 21.96 -16.04 11.96
N ARG A 183 23.23 -15.76 11.68
CA ARG A 183 24.25 -15.54 12.72
C ARG A 183 23.89 -14.33 13.59
N LEU A 184 23.46 -13.23 13.00
CA LEU A 184 23.09 -12.03 13.75
C LEU A 184 21.88 -12.23 14.63
N ILE A 185 20.83 -12.87 14.12
CA ILE A 185 19.60 -13.11 14.87
C ILE A 185 19.90 -14.01 16.08
N LEU A 186 20.63 -15.11 15.87
CA LEU A 186 21.00 -16.02 16.96
C LEU A 186 21.93 -15.37 18.00
N SER A 187 22.76 -14.41 17.59
CA SER A 187 23.78 -13.81 18.48
C SER A 187 23.30 -12.53 19.19
N TYR A 188 22.47 -11.72 18.53
CA TYR A 188 22.17 -10.35 18.96
C TYR A 188 20.67 -10.03 18.99
N ILE A 189 19.79 -10.88 18.45
CA ILE A 189 18.34 -10.67 18.45
C ILE A 189 17.60 -11.95 18.89
N PRO A 190 17.97 -12.55 20.04
CA PRO A 190 17.49 -13.88 20.41
C PRO A 190 15.98 -13.92 20.71
N GLN A 191 15.35 -12.77 20.96
CA GLN A 191 13.92 -12.67 21.26
C GLN A 191 13.04 -12.48 20.03
N LEU A 192 13.61 -12.49 18.82
CA LEU A 192 12.90 -12.20 17.58
C LEU A 192 11.77 -13.22 17.33
N ARG A 193 10.54 -12.72 17.23
CA ARG A 193 9.33 -13.52 16.95
C ARG A 193 8.78 -13.19 15.57
N ILE A 194 8.78 -11.92 15.21
CA ILE A 194 8.30 -11.42 13.92
C ILE A 194 9.47 -10.75 13.22
N PHE A 195 9.79 -11.23 12.04
CA PHE A 195 10.74 -10.59 11.15
C PHE A 195 10.09 -10.44 9.79
N ASP A 196 10.08 -9.21 9.29
CA ASP A 196 9.56 -8.82 7.99
C ASP A 196 10.65 -8.01 7.30
N PHE A 197 11.14 -8.54 6.19
CA PHE A 197 12.26 -7.99 5.47
C PHE A 197 11.87 -7.72 4.03
N GLN A 198 12.06 -6.49 3.58
CA GLN A 198 11.79 -6.02 2.23
C GLN A 198 13.09 -5.45 1.64
N HIS A 199 13.53 -5.97 0.49
CA HIS A 199 14.74 -5.49 -0.17
C HIS A 199 14.51 -5.21 -1.64
N ARG A 200 14.97 -4.07 -2.14
CA ARG A 200 14.90 -3.71 -3.55
C ARG A 200 16.29 -3.55 -4.15
N ASN A 201 16.61 -4.22 -5.24
CA ASN A 201 17.92 -4.09 -5.88
C ASN A 201 17.82 -3.94 -7.41
N MET A 202 18.83 -3.34 -8.05
CA MET A 202 19.02 -3.44 -9.50
C MET A 202 20.09 -4.51 -9.76
N ILE A 203 19.76 -5.52 -10.57
CA ILE A 203 20.71 -6.58 -10.91
C ILE A 203 21.28 -6.31 -12.30
N GLU A 204 22.59 -6.10 -12.36
CA GLU A 204 23.34 -6.14 -13.61
C GLU A 204 23.41 -7.59 -14.14
N ASN A 205 23.20 -7.77 -15.43
CA ASN A 205 22.96 -9.07 -16.09
C ASN A 205 24.04 -10.16 -15.87
N SER A 206 25.22 -9.81 -15.37
CA SER A 206 26.39 -10.71 -15.25
C SER A 206 26.35 -11.68 -14.06
N ASN A 207 25.44 -11.51 -13.08
CA ASN A 207 25.51 -12.21 -11.78
C ASN A 207 24.31 -13.13 -11.42
N ASN A 208 23.44 -13.49 -12.38
CA ASN A 208 22.19 -14.24 -12.10
C ASN A 208 22.38 -15.53 -11.26
N ASN A 209 23.40 -16.34 -11.56
CA ASN A 209 23.61 -17.61 -10.84
C ASN A 209 24.01 -17.40 -9.37
N ASN A 210 24.71 -16.31 -9.05
CA ASN A 210 25.08 -16.02 -7.66
C ASN A 210 23.86 -15.56 -6.86
N TYR A 211 22.96 -14.85 -7.52
CA TYR A 211 21.75 -14.32 -6.91
C TYR A 211 20.76 -15.40 -6.49
N ASP A 212 20.47 -16.35 -7.39
CA ASP A 212 19.61 -17.50 -7.08
C ASP A 212 20.19 -18.31 -5.91
N ASN A 213 21.50 -18.47 -5.85
CA ASN A 213 22.17 -19.15 -4.73
C ASN A 213 22.04 -18.39 -3.40
N MET A 214 22.08 -17.06 -3.40
CA MET A 214 21.88 -16.25 -2.18
C MET A 214 20.44 -16.37 -1.69
N ILE A 215 19.48 -16.22 -2.61
CA ILE A 215 18.05 -16.35 -2.32
C ILE A 215 17.71 -17.74 -1.79
N ASN A 216 18.25 -18.80 -2.41
CA ASN A 216 17.95 -20.18 -2.03
C ASN A 216 18.35 -20.50 -0.58
N ARG A 217 19.27 -19.74 0.04
CA ARG A 217 19.66 -19.94 1.44
C ARG A 217 18.58 -19.50 2.43
N PHE A 218 17.67 -18.61 2.03
CA PHE A 218 16.47 -18.27 2.81
C PHE A 218 15.43 -19.41 2.86
N TYR A 219 15.67 -20.52 2.15
CA TYR A 219 14.86 -21.73 2.24
C TYR A 219 15.41 -22.81 3.19
N SER A 220 16.49 -22.53 3.92
CA SER A 220 16.97 -23.48 4.93
C SER A 220 15.96 -23.68 6.06
N SER A 221 16.05 -24.83 6.75
CA SER A 221 15.11 -25.21 7.83
C SER A 221 14.95 -24.11 8.89
N PHE A 222 16.03 -23.39 9.20
CA PHE A 222 16.01 -22.24 10.10
C PHE A 222 14.91 -21.25 9.70
N TRP A 223 14.90 -20.76 8.47
CA TRP A 223 13.91 -19.77 8.03
C TRP A 223 12.51 -20.35 7.94
N TYR A 224 12.41 -21.61 7.50
CA TYR A 224 11.16 -22.33 7.38
C TYR A 224 10.44 -22.49 8.74
N GLU A 225 11.17 -22.92 9.76
CA GLU A 225 10.63 -23.15 11.10
C GLU A 225 10.15 -21.84 11.77
N HIS A 226 10.84 -20.73 11.51
CA HIS A 226 10.52 -19.43 12.11
C HIS A 226 9.36 -18.69 11.42
N LYS A 227 8.98 -19.07 10.18
CA LYS A 227 7.81 -18.50 9.47
C LYS A 227 7.84 -16.97 9.32
N TRP A 228 9.04 -16.41 9.17
CA TRP A 228 9.26 -14.98 8.97
C TRP A 228 8.94 -14.54 7.54
N PHE A 229 8.76 -13.25 7.29
CA PHE A 229 8.39 -12.71 5.98
C PHE A 229 9.61 -12.08 5.29
N PHE A 230 9.75 -12.37 4.00
CA PHE A 230 10.80 -11.86 3.13
C PHE A 230 10.15 -11.45 1.83
N VAL A 231 10.40 -10.24 1.38
CA VAL A 231 10.07 -9.71 0.06
C VAL A 231 11.34 -9.19 -0.55
N HIS A 232 11.63 -9.63 -1.76
CA HIS A 232 12.74 -9.05 -2.51
C HIS A 232 12.29 -8.70 -3.91
N HIS A 233 12.48 -7.44 -4.30
CA HIS A 233 12.23 -6.92 -5.65
C HIS A 233 13.57 -6.70 -6.35
N PHE A 234 13.70 -7.15 -7.60
CA PHE A 234 14.80 -6.68 -8.43
C PHE A 234 14.40 -6.29 -9.85
N TYR A 235 15.15 -5.34 -10.42
CA TYR A 235 15.03 -4.92 -11.81
C TYR A 235 16.15 -5.53 -12.64
N LYS A 236 15.81 -6.04 -13.82
CA LYS A 236 16.76 -6.48 -14.84
C LYS A 236 16.75 -5.45 -15.97
N GLU A 237 17.89 -4.83 -16.28
CA GLU A 237 18.00 -3.65 -17.16
C GLU A 237 17.36 -3.77 -18.56
N GLN A 238 16.96 -4.97 -19.01
CA GLN A 238 16.40 -5.17 -20.35
C GLN A 238 14.94 -5.64 -20.38
N ASN A 239 14.29 -5.85 -19.23
CA ASN A 239 12.85 -6.08 -19.12
C ASN A 239 12.42 -5.67 -17.72
N VAL A 240 11.37 -4.86 -17.57
CA VAL A 240 10.78 -4.48 -16.28
C VAL A 240 10.10 -5.71 -15.65
N ASN A 241 10.91 -6.71 -15.29
CA ASN A 241 10.47 -7.93 -14.64
C ASN A 241 10.87 -7.77 -13.18
N GLU A 242 9.93 -7.30 -12.36
CA GLU A 242 10.06 -7.45 -10.91
C GLU A 242 9.90 -8.94 -10.58
N ILE A 243 10.99 -9.60 -10.21
CA ILE A 243 10.89 -10.91 -9.57
C ILE A 243 10.72 -10.65 -8.09
N ILE A 244 9.55 -11.05 -7.56
CA ILE A 244 9.28 -10.99 -6.13
C ILE A 244 9.54 -12.35 -5.47
N PHE A 245 10.55 -12.39 -4.62
CA PHE A 245 10.74 -13.50 -3.69
C PHE A 245 9.80 -13.35 -2.50
N TYR A 246 9.14 -14.43 -2.08
CA TYR A 246 8.36 -14.44 -0.85
C TYR A 246 8.79 -15.59 0.07
N SER A 247 8.90 -15.32 1.37
CA SER A 247 9.07 -16.37 2.38
C SER A 247 7.98 -17.44 2.31
N ILE A 248 8.35 -18.71 2.49
CA ILE A 248 7.48 -19.88 2.30
C ILE A 248 6.21 -19.85 3.17
N ASN A 249 6.14 -19.19 4.34
CA ASN A 249 4.86 -19.12 5.06
C ASN A 249 4.82 -18.06 6.19
N PRO A 250 4.06 -16.95 6.09
CA PRO A 250 3.98 -15.97 7.17
C PRO A 250 2.52 -15.69 7.56
N TYR A 251 1.72 -16.70 7.90
CA TYR A 251 0.40 -16.58 8.55
C TYR A 251 -0.75 -15.74 7.90
N ARG A 252 -0.58 -14.98 6.82
CA ARG A 252 -1.64 -14.16 6.19
C ARG A 252 -1.41 -13.84 4.70
N ARG A 253 -1.07 -14.82 3.85
CA ARG A 253 -1.14 -14.55 2.40
C ARG A 253 -2.59 -14.49 1.97
N LYS A 254 -3.17 -13.29 2.04
CA LYS A 254 -4.39 -12.94 1.32
C LYS A 254 -4.06 -12.83 -0.16
N GLU A 255 -3.03 -12.09 -0.50
CA GLU A 255 -2.63 -11.82 -1.89
C GLU A 255 -1.42 -12.63 -2.37
N TYR A 256 -1.44 -13.06 -3.63
CA TYR A 256 -0.34 -13.73 -4.32
C TYR A 256 -0.20 -13.21 -5.75
N THR A 257 1.00 -12.79 -6.17
CA THR A 257 1.25 -12.29 -7.53
C THR A 257 2.00 -13.30 -8.40
N LEU A 258 1.45 -13.62 -9.57
CA LEU A 258 2.06 -14.42 -10.64
C LEU A 258 2.75 -13.49 -11.65
N TYR A 259 4.03 -13.74 -11.96
CA TYR A 259 4.84 -12.96 -12.90
C TYR A 259 5.16 -13.74 -14.19
N GLU A 260 5.45 -13.03 -15.29
CA GLU A 260 5.70 -13.62 -16.62
C GLU A 260 6.88 -14.62 -16.65
N GLN A 261 7.92 -14.40 -15.84
CA GLN A 261 9.11 -15.25 -15.78
C GLN A 261 9.26 -15.86 -14.39
N LEU A 262 8.61 -17.00 -14.14
CA LEU A 262 9.13 -17.94 -13.14
C LEU A 262 10.27 -18.70 -13.83
N ASN A 263 11.50 -18.51 -13.34
CA ASN A 263 12.63 -19.36 -13.71
C ASN A 263 12.16 -20.82 -13.63
N THR A 264 12.34 -21.58 -14.72
CA THR A 264 11.96 -22.99 -14.89
C THR A 264 12.59 -23.96 -13.88
N ASN A 265 13.28 -23.44 -12.85
CA ASN A 265 14.07 -24.17 -11.88
C ASN A 265 13.53 -24.07 -10.45
N ILE A 266 12.35 -23.50 -10.20
CA ILE A 266 11.76 -23.55 -8.85
C ILE A 266 11.28 -24.99 -8.59
N PRO A 267 11.80 -25.68 -7.56
CA PRO A 267 11.47 -27.08 -7.32
C PRO A 267 9.96 -27.31 -7.12
N SER A 268 9.43 -28.32 -7.81
CA SER A 268 8.01 -28.68 -7.88
C SER A 268 7.34 -28.98 -6.53
N TYR A 269 8.11 -29.24 -5.47
CA TYR A 269 7.59 -29.46 -4.12
C TYR A 269 7.20 -28.17 -3.37
N LEU A 270 7.59 -26.98 -3.85
CA LEU A 270 7.25 -25.69 -3.24
C LEU A 270 5.81 -25.22 -3.54
N HIS A 271 5.12 -25.81 -4.53
CA HIS A 271 3.84 -25.29 -5.03
C HIS A 271 2.57 -25.82 -4.32
N LYS A 272 2.62 -26.98 -3.66
CA LYS A 272 1.37 -27.66 -3.27
C LYS A 272 0.76 -27.23 -1.93
N ASN A 273 1.55 -26.74 -0.97
CA ASN A 273 1.05 -26.49 0.39
C ASN A 273 0.72 -25.02 0.68
N ASP A 274 1.29 -24.04 -0.03
CA ASP A 274 1.15 -22.60 0.31
C ASP A 274 0.08 -21.83 -0.47
N VAL A 275 -0.50 -22.39 -1.54
CA VAL A 275 -1.52 -21.70 -2.35
C VAL A 275 -2.94 -21.83 -1.76
N ASN A 276 -3.15 -22.78 -0.85
CA ASN A 276 -4.47 -23.07 -0.26
C ASN A 276 -4.94 -22.05 0.78
N SER A 277 -4.12 -21.04 1.13
CA SER A 277 -4.52 -19.94 2.02
C SER A 277 -4.77 -18.62 1.29
N VAL A 278 -4.43 -18.54 0.00
CA VAL A 278 -4.52 -17.32 -0.82
C VAL A 278 -5.98 -17.01 -1.11
N ASP A 279 -6.43 -15.80 -0.74
CA ASP A 279 -7.78 -15.29 -1.01
C ASP A 279 -7.83 -14.33 -2.21
N HIS A 280 -6.68 -13.87 -2.69
CA HIS A 280 -6.53 -12.90 -3.75
C HIS A 280 -5.33 -13.27 -4.62
N VAL A 281 -5.56 -13.46 -5.91
CA VAL A 281 -4.49 -13.72 -6.88
C VAL A 281 -4.35 -12.52 -7.80
N ASN A 282 -3.14 -12.00 -7.97
CA ASN A 282 -2.78 -11.02 -8.97
C ASN A 282 -1.99 -11.70 -10.09
N ILE A 283 -2.42 -11.56 -11.34
CA ILE A 283 -1.74 -12.09 -12.50
C ILE A 283 -1.12 -10.92 -13.25
N HIS A 284 0.19 -10.77 -13.12
CA HIS A 284 0.97 -9.70 -13.69
C HIS A 284 1.52 -10.11 -15.05
N GLY A 285 0.79 -9.72 -16.09
CA GLY A 285 1.09 -10.02 -17.49
C GLY A 285 0.51 -11.35 -17.98
N GLU A 286 0.13 -11.38 -19.24
CA GLU A 286 -0.54 -12.52 -19.84
C GLU A 286 0.31 -13.79 -19.84
N LYS A 287 1.64 -13.68 -20.00
CA LYS A 287 2.53 -14.85 -20.04
C LYS A 287 2.58 -15.60 -18.70
N ALA A 288 2.31 -14.91 -17.59
CA ALA A 288 2.24 -15.51 -16.26
C ALA A 288 1.18 -16.63 -16.20
N THR A 289 0.12 -16.52 -17.02
CA THR A 289 -0.93 -17.55 -17.11
C THR A 289 -0.45 -18.87 -17.72
N LYS A 290 0.51 -18.83 -18.65
CA LYS A 290 1.03 -20.04 -19.34
C LYS A 290 1.93 -20.88 -18.45
N ASN A 291 2.62 -20.22 -17.51
CA ASN A 291 3.66 -20.83 -16.69
C ASN A 291 3.15 -21.25 -15.30
N CYS A 292 1.87 -21.02 -15.00
CA CYS A 292 1.33 -21.31 -13.68
C CYS A 292 1.00 -22.81 -13.54
N LEU A 293 1.72 -23.50 -12.66
CA LEU A 293 1.47 -24.90 -12.27
C LEU A 293 0.59 -25.02 -11.02
N SER A 294 0.16 -23.89 -10.43
CA SER A 294 -0.56 -23.84 -9.15
C SER A 294 -2.05 -23.55 -9.35
N TYR A 295 -2.89 -24.16 -8.51
CA TYR A 295 -4.32 -23.89 -8.45
C TYR A 295 -4.71 -23.29 -7.10
N PHE A 296 -5.22 -22.07 -7.10
CA PHE A 296 -5.56 -21.31 -5.90
C PHE A 296 -7.01 -21.55 -5.49
N SER A 297 -7.26 -22.72 -4.92
CA SER A 297 -8.61 -23.22 -4.61
C SER A 297 -9.46 -22.33 -3.69
N LYS A 298 -8.86 -21.40 -2.92
CA LYS A 298 -9.58 -20.50 -2.00
C LYS A 298 -9.60 -19.02 -2.44
N ALA A 299 -9.10 -18.71 -3.63
CA ALA A 299 -9.08 -17.34 -4.13
C ALA A 299 -10.52 -16.82 -4.34
N MET A 300 -10.85 -15.70 -3.69
CA MET A 300 -12.11 -14.98 -3.80
C MET A 300 -11.96 -13.67 -4.59
N LYS A 301 -10.72 -13.22 -4.80
CA LYS A 301 -10.39 -12.01 -5.55
C LYS A 301 -9.37 -12.32 -6.65
N LEU A 302 -9.52 -11.66 -7.78
CA LEU A 302 -8.58 -11.75 -8.90
C LEU A 302 -8.22 -10.34 -9.38
N THR A 303 -6.92 -10.07 -9.50
CA THR A 303 -6.39 -8.91 -10.22
C THR A 303 -5.71 -9.39 -11.49
N LEU A 304 -5.99 -8.74 -12.62
CA LEU A 304 -5.18 -8.85 -13.84
C LEU A 304 -4.42 -7.53 -13.97
N SER A 305 -3.09 -7.56 -14.08
CA SER A 305 -2.27 -6.34 -14.18
C SER A 305 -1.23 -6.41 -15.31
N HIS A 306 -0.64 -5.26 -15.66
CA HIS A 306 0.40 -5.08 -16.68
C HIS A 306 -0.10 -5.08 -18.14
N SER A 307 -0.05 -6.22 -18.84
CA SER A 307 -0.39 -6.32 -20.26
C SER A 307 -1.11 -7.62 -20.58
N PHE A 308 -2.26 -7.51 -21.22
CA PHE A 308 -3.11 -8.60 -21.70
C PHE A 308 -3.56 -8.33 -23.15
N ALA A 309 -2.62 -7.90 -24.00
CA ALA A 309 -2.90 -7.46 -25.37
C ALA A 309 -3.42 -8.57 -26.30
N GLU A 310 -3.11 -9.85 -26.08
CA GLU A 310 -3.57 -10.89 -27.00
C GLU A 310 -5.08 -11.12 -26.80
N SER A 311 -5.85 -10.91 -27.87
CA SER A 311 -7.28 -11.17 -27.91
C SER A 311 -7.58 -12.67 -27.80
N ARG A 312 -7.43 -13.23 -26.60
CA ARG A 312 -7.78 -14.61 -26.34
C ARG A 312 -9.24 -14.68 -25.95
N ILE A 313 -10.05 -15.17 -26.90
CA ILE A 313 -11.42 -15.64 -26.67
C ILE A 313 -11.49 -16.71 -25.54
N TRP A 314 -10.34 -17.21 -25.11
CA TRP A 314 -10.18 -18.27 -24.11
C TRP A 314 -9.59 -17.80 -22.78
N LEU A 315 -9.44 -16.49 -22.54
CA LEU A 315 -8.83 -15.98 -21.29
C LEU A 315 -9.56 -16.54 -20.06
N GLY A 316 -10.89 -16.56 -20.06
CA GLY A 316 -11.67 -17.17 -18.98
C GLY A 316 -11.37 -18.67 -18.75
N LEU A 317 -11.12 -19.44 -19.81
CA LEU A 317 -10.74 -20.86 -19.65
C LEU A 317 -9.36 -21.00 -19.02
N ILE A 318 -8.39 -20.22 -19.49
CA ILE A 318 -7.01 -20.23 -18.97
C ILE A 318 -7.03 -19.85 -17.48
N LEU A 319 -7.73 -18.78 -17.13
CA LEU A 319 -7.85 -18.33 -15.74
C LEU A 319 -8.53 -19.38 -14.85
N ASN A 320 -9.51 -20.13 -15.37
CA ASN A 320 -10.19 -21.17 -14.61
C ASN A 320 -9.28 -22.36 -14.22
N HIS A 321 -8.14 -22.53 -14.90
CA HIS A 321 -7.11 -23.50 -14.52
C HIS A 321 -6.20 -23.00 -13.39
N ILE A 322 -6.23 -21.71 -13.08
CA ILE A 322 -5.40 -21.07 -12.06
C ILE A 322 -6.24 -20.77 -10.82
N VAL A 323 -7.43 -20.21 -11.01
CA VAL A 323 -8.37 -19.84 -9.95
C VAL A 323 -9.77 -20.41 -10.22
N PRO A 324 -10.53 -20.81 -9.21
CA PRO A 324 -11.95 -21.16 -9.34
C PRO A 324 -12.81 -19.93 -9.65
N LEU A 325 -12.99 -19.61 -10.93
CA LEU A 325 -13.69 -18.39 -11.36
C LEU A 325 -15.11 -18.26 -10.78
N LYS A 326 -15.79 -19.39 -10.55
CA LYS A 326 -17.15 -19.41 -9.98
C LYS A 326 -17.23 -18.90 -8.54
N GLN A 327 -16.15 -18.88 -7.77
CA GLN A 327 -16.21 -18.40 -6.38
C GLN A 327 -15.73 -16.95 -6.23
N LEU A 328 -15.17 -16.36 -7.29
CA LEU A 328 -14.69 -14.99 -7.24
C LEU A 328 -15.84 -14.03 -6.94
N THR A 329 -15.58 -13.12 -5.99
CA THR A 329 -16.49 -12.05 -5.58
C THR A 329 -15.98 -10.68 -5.98
N THR A 330 -14.66 -10.55 -6.23
CA THR A 330 -14.02 -9.31 -6.67
C THR A 330 -13.14 -9.57 -7.88
N LEU A 331 -13.26 -8.71 -8.90
CA LEU A 331 -12.38 -8.68 -10.05
C LEU A 331 -11.80 -7.27 -10.21
N ILE A 332 -10.49 -7.18 -10.36
CA ILE A 332 -9.75 -5.95 -10.60
C ILE A 332 -9.02 -6.11 -11.94
N ILE A 333 -9.23 -5.18 -12.85
CA ILE A 333 -8.49 -5.10 -14.11
C ILE A 333 -7.63 -3.85 -14.05
N ASP A 334 -6.32 -4.03 -14.13
CA ASP A 334 -5.28 -3.01 -13.96
C ASP A 334 -4.25 -3.11 -15.11
N CYS A 335 -4.77 -3.13 -16.34
CA CYS A 335 -3.97 -3.30 -17.57
C CYS A 335 -4.35 -2.21 -18.58
N GLY A 336 -3.38 -1.49 -19.15
CA GLY A 336 -3.66 -0.41 -20.10
C GLY A 336 -4.21 -0.85 -21.46
N ASP A 337 -4.08 -2.14 -21.79
CA ASP A 337 -4.40 -2.74 -23.09
C ASP A 337 -5.57 -3.74 -23.06
N PHE A 338 -6.31 -3.78 -21.95
CA PHE A 338 -7.42 -4.74 -21.78
C PHE A 338 -8.63 -4.37 -22.66
N ARG A 339 -9.09 -5.32 -23.48
CA ARG A 339 -10.21 -5.13 -24.41
C ARG A 339 -11.56 -5.42 -23.76
N PHE A 340 -12.62 -4.81 -24.28
CA PHE A 340 -13.97 -4.98 -23.70
C PHE A 340 -14.48 -6.41 -23.88
N GLU A 341 -14.17 -7.02 -25.01
CA GLU A 341 -14.54 -8.38 -25.35
C GLU A 341 -13.86 -9.39 -24.40
N GLN A 342 -12.64 -9.08 -23.92
CA GLN A 342 -11.97 -9.88 -22.89
C GLN A 342 -12.69 -9.75 -21.53
N LEU A 343 -13.15 -8.55 -21.16
CA LEU A 343 -13.94 -8.35 -19.96
C LEU A 343 -15.23 -9.19 -20.00
N ILE A 344 -15.99 -9.12 -21.10
CA ILE A 344 -17.18 -9.96 -21.30
C ILE A 344 -16.80 -11.43 -21.16
N ASN A 345 -15.72 -11.87 -21.79
CA ASN A 345 -15.27 -13.26 -21.72
C ASN A 345 -15.01 -13.71 -20.28
N VAL A 346 -14.26 -12.93 -19.50
CA VAL A 346 -13.96 -13.26 -18.10
C VAL A 346 -15.25 -13.30 -17.27
N LEU A 347 -16.12 -12.30 -17.43
CA LEU A 347 -17.39 -12.19 -16.69
C LEU A 347 -18.35 -13.36 -16.95
N ARG A 348 -18.31 -13.99 -18.13
CA ARG A 348 -19.09 -15.20 -18.41
C ARG A 348 -18.75 -16.38 -17.51
N PHE A 349 -17.53 -16.44 -16.99
CA PHE A 349 -17.07 -17.53 -16.13
C PHE A 349 -17.10 -17.20 -14.64
N THR A 350 -17.45 -15.96 -14.27
CA THR A 350 -17.40 -15.44 -12.90
C THR A 350 -18.77 -14.95 -12.41
N PRO A 351 -19.79 -15.82 -12.34
CA PRO A 351 -21.18 -15.44 -12.06
C PRO A 351 -21.43 -14.81 -10.67
N ASN A 352 -20.49 -14.95 -9.74
CA ASN A 352 -20.61 -14.49 -8.35
C ASN A 352 -19.80 -13.22 -8.05
N ILE A 353 -19.28 -12.53 -9.06
CA ILE A 353 -18.65 -11.22 -8.84
C ILE A 353 -19.70 -10.21 -8.39
N HIS A 354 -19.40 -9.53 -7.28
CA HIS A 354 -20.18 -8.42 -6.74
C HIS A 354 -19.44 -7.09 -6.91
N THR A 355 -18.10 -7.12 -6.99
CA THR A 355 -17.27 -5.92 -7.13
C THR A 355 -16.38 -6.00 -8.35
N LEU A 356 -16.50 -5.02 -9.24
CA LEU A 356 -15.66 -4.84 -10.42
C LEU A 356 -14.89 -3.52 -10.29
N THR A 357 -13.56 -3.59 -10.34
CA THR A 357 -12.70 -2.40 -10.39
C THR A 357 -11.93 -2.39 -11.70
N LEU A 358 -11.95 -1.27 -12.39
CA LEU A 358 -11.27 -1.05 -13.65
C LEU A 358 -10.29 0.12 -13.48
N ASN A 359 -9.01 -0.14 -13.67
CA ASN A 359 -7.91 0.80 -13.61
C ASN A 359 -7.12 0.72 -14.92
N CYS A 360 -7.74 1.17 -16.01
CA CYS A 360 -7.14 1.10 -17.34
C CYS A 360 -7.28 2.44 -18.04
N GLN A 361 -6.24 2.87 -18.75
CA GLN A 361 -6.26 4.13 -19.48
C GLN A 361 -7.32 4.16 -20.60
N SER A 362 -7.64 3.00 -21.18
CA SER A 362 -8.77 2.84 -22.10
C SER A 362 -9.15 1.38 -22.19
N ILE A 363 -10.44 1.12 -22.41
CA ILE A 363 -10.85 -0.15 -22.99
C ILE A 363 -11.01 0.09 -24.49
N THR A 364 -10.11 -0.47 -25.29
CA THR A 364 -10.26 -0.40 -26.76
C THR A 364 -11.53 -1.14 -27.17
N GLN A 365 -12.39 -0.46 -27.93
CA GLN A 365 -13.63 -1.01 -28.45
C GLN A 365 -13.63 -0.92 -29.96
N THR A 366 -14.10 -1.98 -30.61
CA THR A 366 -14.19 -2.05 -32.07
C THR A 366 -15.49 -1.42 -32.59
N ASP A 367 -16.60 -1.47 -31.82
CA ASP A 367 -17.86 -0.71 -31.99
C ASP A 367 -18.83 -1.03 -30.83
N SER A 368 -19.26 -0.02 -30.05
CA SER A 368 -20.13 -0.23 -28.87
C SER A 368 -21.51 -0.79 -29.22
N LYS A 369 -22.08 -0.44 -30.39
CA LYS A 369 -23.40 -0.92 -30.81
C LYS A 369 -23.37 -2.39 -31.21
N LEU A 370 -22.33 -2.79 -31.94
CA LEU A 370 -22.15 -4.20 -32.34
C LEU A 370 -21.91 -5.09 -31.12
N ILE A 371 -21.15 -4.60 -30.12
CA ILE A 371 -20.91 -5.34 -28.88
C ILE A 371 -22.23 -5.58 -28.12
N GLN A 372 -23.06 -4.56 -27.95
CA GLN A 372 -24.34 -4.68 -27.20
C GLN A 372 -25.32 -5.66 -27.86
N GLN A 373 -25.33 -5.73 -29.19
CA GLN A 373 -26.18 -6.66 -29.95
C GLN A 373 -25.65 -8.10 -29.89
N GLY A 374 -24.38 -8.28 -29.54
CA GLY A 374 -23.74 -9.58 -29.41
C GLY A 374 -24.40 -10.45 -28.34
N GLU A 375 -24.67 -11.71 -28.68
CA GLU A 375 -25.15 -12.71 -27.73
C GLU A 375 -24.26 -12.81 -26.46
N PRO A 376 -22.91 -12.80 -26.54
CA PRO A 376 -22.05 -12.84 -25.35
C PRO A 376 -22.30 -11.68 -24.38
N PHE A 377 -22.55 -10.48 -24.89
CA PHE A 377 -22.86 -9.32 -24.06
C PHE A 377 -24.19 -9.51 -23.34
N ARG A 378 -25.25 -9.85 -24.08
CA ARG A 378 -26.61 -10.02 -23.53
C ARG A 378 -26.67 -11.10 -22.45
N LEU A 379 -26.02 -12.25 -22.71
CA LEU A 379 -25.96 -13.33 -21.73
C LEU A 379 -25.19 -12.92 -20.47
N THR A 380 -24.07 -12.21 -20.63
CA THR A 380 -23.25 -11.74 -19.51
C THR A 380 -23.99 -10.68 -18.69
N SER A 381 -24.60 -9.69 -19.35
CA SER A 381 -25.37 -8.61 -18.72
C SER A 381 -26.52 -9.18 -17.89
N ASN A 382 -27.27 -10.14 -18.43
CA ASN A 382 -28.40 -10.75 -17.73
C ASN A 382 -27.99 -11.64 -16.53
N ALA A 383 -26.81 -12.25 -16.60
CA ALA A 383 -26.37 -13.27 -15.63
C ALA A 383 -25.52 -12.71 -14.48
N ASN A 384 -24.81 -11.60 -14.69
CA ASN A 384 -23.90 -11.08 -13.67
C ASN A 384 -24.64 -10.47 -12.47
N ARG A 385 -23.94 -10.39 -11.33
CA ARG A 385 -24.45 -9.93 -10.03
C ARG A 385 -23.63 -8.77 -9.49
N ILE A 386 -23.06 -7.96 -10.40
CA ILE A 386 -22.14 -6.88 -10.03
C ILE A 386 -22.97 -5.76 -9.39
N ILE A 387 -22.63 -5.43 -8.14
CA ILE A 387 -23.30 -4.42 -7.31
C ILE A 387 -22.44 -3.17 -7.20
N ASN A 388 -21.11 -3.34 -7.15
CA ASN A 388 -20.14 -2.26 -7.02
C ASN A 388 -19.29 -2.19 -8.29
N VAL A 389 -19.28 -1.04 -8.96
CA VAL A 389 -18.37 -0.77 -10.08
C VAL A 389 -17.53 0.45 -9.75
N THR A 390 -16.21 0.30 -9.84
CA THR A 390 -15.25 1.40 -9.71
C THR A 390 -14.48 1.55 -11.02
N ILE A 391 -14.56 2.72 -11.63
CA ILE A 391 -13.86 3.09 -12.84
C ILE A 391 -12.84 4.16 -12.45
N LYS A 392 -11.56 3.84 -12.61
CA LYS A 392 -10.43 4.72 -12.35
C LYS A 392 -9.77 5.09 -13.68
N GLU A 393 -9.08 6.23 -13.70
CA GLU A 393 -8.42 6.77 -14.91
C GLU A 393 -9.41 7.23 -16.02
N ASN A 394 -8.86 7.75 -17.13
CA ASN A 394 -9.59 8.49 -18.16
C ASN A 394 -10.40 7.61 -19.10
N TYR A 395 -11.49 7.06 -18.61
CA TYR A 395 -12.45 6.36 -19.46
C TYR A 395 -13.25 7.32 -20.35
N SER A 396 -13.44 6.94 -21.60
CA SER A 396 -14.37 7.65 -22.50
C SER A 396 -15.82 7.51 -22.01
N SER A 397 -16.64 8.51 -22.31
CA SER A 397 -18.06 8.50 -21.97
C SER A 397 -18.76 7.24 -22.49
N GLU A 398 -18.45 6.80 -23.71
CA GLU A 398 -19.01 5.61 -24.35
C GLU A 398 -18.65 4.33 -23.61
N SER A 399 -17.42 4.24 -23.08
CA SER A 399 -16.97 3.07 -22.32
C SER A 399 -17.70 2.95 -21.00
N ILE A 400 -17.89 4.07 -20.30
CA ILE A 400 -18.66 4.11 -19.06
C ILE A 400 -20.11 3.70 -19.33
N LYS A 401 -20.73 4.27 -20.37
CA LYS A 401 -22.10 3.92 -20.78
C LYS A 401 -22.24 2.42 -21.06
N LEU A 402 -21.30 1.84 -21.77
CA LEU A 402 -21.30 0.41 -22.08
C LEU A 402 -21.14 -0.48 -20.83
N LEU A 403 -20.27 -0.10 -19.89
CA LEU A 403 -20.08 -0.80 -18.62
C LEU A 403 -21.33 -0.76 -17.73
N VAL A 404 -21.98 0.40 -17.71
CA VAL A 404 -23.21 0.67 -16.97
C VAL A 404 -24.34 -0.25 -17.49
N VAL A 405 -24.50 -0.37 -18.82
CA VAL A 405 -25.46 -1.34 -19.43
C VAL A 405 -25.05 -2.80 -19.21
N LEU A 406 -23.75 -3.09 -19.13
CA LEU A 406 -23.28 -4.45 -18.84
C LEU A 406 -23.61 -4.89 -17.42
N CYS A 407 -23.77 -3.98 -16.46
CA CYS A 407 -23.97 -4.29 -15.05
C CYS A 407 -25.34 -3.78 -14.55
N PRO A 408 -26.48 -4.37 -14.98
CA PRO A 408 -27.81 -3.84 -14.69
C PRO A 408 -28.21 -3.83 -13.21
N ARG A 409 -27.48 -4.54 -12.34
CA ARG A 409 -27.74 -4.66 -10.90
C ARG A 409 -26.81 -3.77 -10.04
N ILE A 410 -26.11 -2.83 -10.67
CA ILE A 410 -25.21 -1.93 -9.96
C ILE A 410 -26.01 -1.09 -8.95
N GLN A 411 -25.51 -1.06 -7.70
CA GLN A 411 -26.04 -0.22 -6.62
C GLN A 411 -25.09 0.95 -6.31
N HIS A 412 -23.79 0.73 -6.49
CA HIS A 412 -22.76 1.72 -6.20
C HIS A 412 -21.82 1.89 -7.39
N LEU A 413 -21.78 3.10 -7.94
CA LEU A 413 -20.91 3.46 -9.06
C LEU A 413 -19.89 4.50 -8.61
N THR A 414 -18.60 4.23 -8.80
CA THR A 414 -17.53 5.19 -8.56
C THR A 414 -16.81 5.50 -9.88
N ILE A 415 -16.68 6.77 -10.22
CA ILE A 415 -16.07 7.24 -11.46
C ILE A 415 -14.98 8.27 -11.14
N ASP A 416 -13.77 8.00 -11.61
CA ASP A 416 -12.69 8.98 -11.66
C ASP A 416 -12.68 9.57 -13.08
N THR A 417 -13.12 10.82 -13.24
CA THR A 417 -13.22 11.44 -14.57
C THR A 417 -12.93 12.93 -14.50
N TYR A 418 -12.28 13.47 -15.55
CA TYR A 418 -12.10 14.90 -15.71
C TYR A 418 -13.40 15.58 -16.16
N SER A 419 -13.65 16.79 -15.66
CA SER A 419 -14.93 17.51 -15.67
C SER A 419 -15.73 17.61 -17.00
N LEU A 420 -15.12 17.45 -18.17
CA LEU A 420 -15.77 17.77 -19.46
C LEU A 420 -16.85 16.76 -19.89
N ASP A 421 -16.73 15.49 -19.52
CA ASP A 421 -17.68 14.44 -19.94
C ASP A 421 -18.67 14.02 -18.84
N LEU A 422 -18.49 14.52 -17.61
CA LEU A 422 -19.29 14.08 -16.47
C LEU A 422 -20.78 14.36 -16.67
N GLU A 423 -21.14 15.51 -17.25
CA GLU A 423 -22.54 15.86 -17.53
C GLU A 423 -23.21 14.84 -18.47
N SER A 424 -22.52 14.44 -19.55
CA SER A 424 -23.01 13.45 -20.52
C SER A 424 -23.14 12.06 -19.91
N ILE A 425 -22.17 11.67 -19.07
CA ILE A 425 -22.18 10.41 -18.33
C ILE A 425 -23.34 10.39 -17.35
N MET A 426 -23.54 11.46 -16.58
CA MET A 426 -24.60 11.57 -15.59
C MET A 426 -25.97 11.55 -16.25
N ARG A 427 -26.23 12.36 -17.30
CA ARG A 427 -27.50 12.28 -18.05
C ARG A 427 -27.81 10.86 -18.51
N PHE A 428 -26.81 10.15 -19.02
CA PHE A 428 -27.00 8.77 -19.44
C PHE A 428 -27.36 7.86 -18.27
N ILE A 429 -26.56 7.86 -17.19
CA ILE A 429 -26.81 7.01 -16.02
C ILE A 429 -28.21 7.28 -15.47
N LEU A 430 -28.60 8.54 -15.39
CA LEU A 430 -29.90 8.99 -14.90
C LEU A 430 -31.05 8.60 -15.83
N SER A 431 -30.82 8.57 -17.15
CA SER A 431 -31.82 8.02 -18.09
C SER A 431 -31.97 6.50 -17.92
N GLU A 432 -30.87 5.81 -17.63
CA GLU A 432 -30.84 4.34 -17.48
C GLU A 432 -31.39 3.86 -16.14
N THR A 433 -31.38 4.68 -15.08
CA THR A 433 -32.03 4.31 -13.81
C THR A 433 -33.54 4.09 -13.97
N LYS A 434 -34.16 4.75 -14.95
CA LYS A 434 -35.59 4.58 -15.28
C LYS A 434 -35.85 3.26 -16.03
N THR A 435 -34.87 2.71 -16.72
CA THR A 435 -35.03 1.59 -17.65
C THR A 435 -34.31 0.33 -17.18
N SER A 436 -32.98 0.38 -17.11
CA SER A 436 -32.10 -0.79 -17.03
C SER A 436 -31.33 -0.92 -15.71
N ILE A 437 -31.23 0.15 -14.90
CA ILE A 437 -30.41 0.17 -13.67
C ILE A 437 -31.19 0.71 -12.48
N ARG A 438 -32.25 -0.03 -12.14
CA ARG A 438 -33.21 0.39 -11.11
C ARG A 438 -32.66 0.32 -9.69
N ASP A 439 -31.60 -0.47 -9.50
CA ASP A 439 -31.02 -0.74 -8.19
C ASP A 439 -29.92 0.27 -7.82
N LEU A 440 -29.58 1.24 -8.68
CA LEU A 440 -28.55 2.22 -8.39
C LEU A 440 -28.99 3.11 -7.21
N CYS A 441 -28.19 3.14 -6.14
CA CYS A 441 -28.45 3.90 -4.92
C CYS A 441 -27.41 4.98 -4.66
N SER A 442 -26.21 4.86 -5.25
CA SER A 442 -25.18 5.90 -5.08
C SER A 442 -24.24 6.04 -6.26
N ILE A 443 -23.85 7.28 -6.53
CA ILE A 443 -22.77 7.63 -7.46
C ILE A 443 -21.71 8.42 -6.69
N CYS A 444 -20.45 8.04 -6.86
CA CYS A 444 -19.28 8.72 -6.33
C CYS A 444 -18.43 9.21 -7.51
N THR A 445 -18.10 10.50 -7.53
CA THR A 445 -17.18 11.08 -8.52
C THR A 445 -15.95 11.60 -7.81
N LYS A 446 -14.77 11.14 -8.23
CA LYS A 446 -13.50 11.50 -7.59
C LYS A 446 -12.90 12.75 -8.19
N ASN A 447 -12.09 13.45 -7.38
CA ASN A 447 -11.30 14.62 -7.81
C ASN A 447 -12.14 15.75 -8.45
N THR A 448 -13.40 15.89 -8.05
CA THR A 448 -14.30 16.89 -8.63
C THR A 448 -14.13 18.25 -7.96
N ALA A 449 -14.02 19.31 -8.77
CA ALA A 449 -14.03 20.69 -8.28
C ALA A 449 -15.39 21.06 -7.69
N ILE A 450 -15.40 21.98 -6.71
CA ILE A 450 -16.62 22.48 -6.02
C ILE A 450 -17.71 22.95 -7.01
N LEU A 451 -17.31 23.51 -8.16
CA LEU A 451 -18.22 23.94 -9.24
C LEU A 451 -19.10 22.81 -9.81
N MET A 452 -18.71 21.54 -9.66
CA MET A 452 -19.50 20.41 -10.18
C MET A 452 -20.73 20.10 -9.33
N ASP A 453 -20.74 20.44 -8.04
CA ASP A 453 -21.90 20.24 -7.16
C ASP A 453 -23.11 21.05 -7.66
N GLU A 454 -22.92 22.33 -8.00
CA GLU A 454 -23.99 23.19 -8.53
C GLU A 454 -24.50 22.71 -9.89
N ILE A 455 -23.61 22.24 -10.76
CA ILE A 455 -23.98 21.73 -12.09
C ILE A 455 -24.82 20.46 -11.94
N LEU A 456 -24.42 19.55 -11.04
CA LEU A 456 -25.13 18.30 -10.81
C LEU A 456 -26.50 18.52 -10.15
N LYS A 457 -26.59 19.41 -9.16
CA LYS A 457 -27.88 19.81 -8.57
C LYS A 457 -28.82 20.35 -9.63
N ARG A 458 -28.35 21.34 -10.42
CA ARG A 458 -29.15 21.91 -11.51
C ARG A 458 -29.60 20.85 -12.50
N LEU A 459 -28.74 19.89 -12.83
CA LEU A 459 -29.07 18.81 -13.76
C LEU A 459 -30.15 17.88 -13.21
N ILE A 460 -29.99 17.40 -11.96
CA ILE A 460 -30.94 16.52 -11.29
C ILE A 460 -32.31 17.22 -11.14
N ASP A 461 -32.31 18.49 -10.73
CA ASP A 461 -33.52 19.28 -10.54
C ASP A 461 -34.21 19.58 -11.89
N SER A 462 -33.45 19.95 -12.92
CA SER A 462 -34.00 20.31 -14.24
C SER A 462 -34.64 19.14 -14.97
N GLU A 463 -34.20 17.92 -14.69
CA GLU A 463 -34.69 16.70 -15.34
C GLU A 463 -35.65 15.89 -14.42
N GLU A 464 -36.02 16.44 -13.25
CA GLU A 464 -36.90 15.84 -12.22
C GLU A 464 -36.52 14.38 -11.89
N LEU A 465 -35.23 14.11 -11.72
CA LEU A 465 -34.71 12.75 -11.81
C LEU A 465 -34.84 11.94 -10.52
N PHE A 466 -34.65 12.57 -9.35
CA PHE A 466 -34.79 11.93 -8.05
C PHE A 466 -35.62 12.79 -7.10
N PRO A 467 -36.70 12.24 -6.50
CA PRO A 467 -37.54 13.01 -5.61
C PRO A 467 -36.86 13.33 -4.26
N ASN A 468 -35.90 12.50 -3.83
CA ASN A 468 -35.15 12.67 -2.59
C ASN A 468 -33.70 12.23 -2.82
N TYR A 469 -32.81 13.17 -3.14
CA TYR A 469 -31.39 12.89 -3.27
C TYR A 469 -30.58 13.68 -2.24
N LEU A 470 -29.43 13.14 -1.85
CA LEU A 470 -28.45 13.81 -0.99
C LEU A 470 -27.14 13.92 -1.76
N ILE A 471 -26.57 15.12 -1.79
CA ILE A 471 -25.22 15.35 -2.31
C ILE A 471 -24.34 15.82 -1.16
N ASP A 472 -23.21 15.15 -0.98
CA ASP A 472 -22.20 15.54 0.00
C ASP A 472 -20.80 15.46 -0.60
N LEU A 473 -19.94 16.38 -0.15
CA LEU A 473 -18.54 16.42 -0.54
C LEU A 473 -17.71 15.90 0.64
N VAL A 474 -17.21 14.67 0.51
CA VAL A 474 -16.37 14.05 1.53
C VAL A 474 -14.92 14.08 1.06
N ALA A 475 -14.13 14.97 1.68
CA ALA A 475 -12.78 15.32 1.25
C ALA A 475 -12.73 15.92 -0.17
N THR A 476 -12.34 15.14 -1.18
CA THR A 476 -12.25 15.55 -2.59
C THR A 476 -13.23 14.81 -3.49
N ASP A 477 -14.04 13.93 -2.90
CA ASP A 477 -14.96 13.04 -3.62
C ASP A 477 -16.40 13.52 -3.39
N LEU A 478 -17.13 13.68 -4.48
CA LEU A 478 -18.53 14.06 -4.46
C LEU A 478 -19.39 12.81 -4.50
N TYR A 479 -20.32 12.70 -3.57
CA TYR A 479 -21.23 11.58 -3.46
C TYR A 479 -22.66 12.04 -3.68
N ILE A 480 -23.41 11.23 -4.41
CA ILE A 480 -24.83 11.39 -4.67
C ILE A 480 -25.52 10.11 -4.22
N TRP A 481 -26.52 10.22 -3.35
CA TRP A 481 -27.35 9.11 -2.88
C TRP A 481 -28.83 9.42 -3.11
N TRP A 482 -29.67 8.41 -3.30
CA TRP A 482 -31.12 8.55 -3.35
C TRP A 482 -31.85 7.26 -2.94
#